data_AF-A0A2H9P0S9-F1
#
_entry.id   AF-A0A2H9P0S9-F1
#
_cell.length_a   1.000
_cell.length_b   1.000
_cell.length_c   1.000
_cell.angle_alpha   90.00
_cell.angle_beta   90.00
_cell.angle_gamma   90.00
#
_symmetry.space_group_name_H-M   'P 1'
#
loop_
_entity.id
_entity.type
_entity.pdbx_description
1 polymer ?
#
loop_
_entity_poly.entity_id
_entity_poly.type
_entity_poly.pdbx_seq_one_letter_code
_entity_poly.pdbx_strand_id
1 'polypeptide(L)'
;VEYSYAVFGKYLKMLAYDSKYSKFFLGVPGILLLIGGVATVFGYTEEIFAVLVSILGISFVIRAFDIDKAWSNLTRPTPMGFIRIFTMVAGILLILSSIPTGVSSIDQKLIEADTEIFKIVTDKIIIGQFITGALPILWMGFGAIFAGILLSNWIGGVPRQITDILRIIVLAALYPITSQFIIIMMNGDVESITLVPPLLAGLAATLVSATILFRKYRKHKHQEMILD
;
A
#
# COMPACT_ATOMS: atom_id res chain seq x y z
N VAL A 1 14.70 18.90 -44.57
CA VAL A 1 14.73 17.49 -44.09
C VAL A 1 16.16 17.06 -43.69
N GLU A 2 17.22 17.56 -44.33
CA GLU A 2 18.62 17.22 -44.02
C GLU A 2 19.08 17.55 -42.58
N TYR A 3 18.55 18.62 -41.97
CA TYR A 3 18.91 19.00 -40.61
C TYR A 3 18.38 18.05 -39.52
N SER A 4 17.27 17.34 -39.76
CA SER A 4 16.70 16.42 -38.76
C SER A 4 17.54 15.15 -38.56
N TYR A 5 18.19 14.66 -39.62
CA TYR A 5 19.05 13.47 -39.55
C TYR A 5 20.37 13.76 -38.81
N ALA A 6 20.95 14.94 -39.02
CA ALA A 6 22.17 15.36 -38.32
C ALA A 6 21.93 15.47 -36.81
N VAL A 7 20.77 15.97 -36.40
CA VAL A 7 20.37 16.07 -35.00
C VAL A 7 20.14 14.67 -34.41
N PHE A 8 19.46 13.77 -35.13
CA PHE A 8 19.26 12.39 -34.69
C PHE A 8 20.59 11.64 -34.48
N GLY A 9 21.54 11.76 -35.41
CA GLY A 9 22.87 11.16 -35.29
C GLY A 9 23.67 11.68 -34.09
N LYS A 10 23.53 12.98 -33.76
CA LYS A 10 24.14 13.57 -32.56
C LYS A 10 23.62 12.94 -31.27
N TYR A 11 22.30 12.68 -31.19
CA TYR A 11 21.69 12.01 -30.03
C TYR A 11 22.07 10.52 -29.96
N LEU A 12 22.12 9.82 -31.09
CA LEU A 12 22.56 8.41 -31.14
C LEU A 12 24.00 8.27 -30.64
N LYS A 13 24.88 9.20 -31.04
CA LYS A 13 26.27 9.26 -30.57
C LYS A 13 26.35 9.57 -29.08
N MET A 14 25.50 10.46 -28.55
CA MET A 14 25.45 10.73 -27.10
C MET A 14 24.98 9.50 -26.31
N LEU A 15 24.00 8.74 -26.80
CA LEU A 15 23.53 7.52 -26.14
C LEU A 15 24.62 6.46 -25.98
N ALA A 16 25.46 6.27 -26.99
CA ALA A 16 26.53 5.28 -26.96
C ALA A 16 27.76 5.73 -26.15
N TYR A 17 28.19 6.99 -26.32
CA TYR A 17 29.51 7.45 -25.87
C TYR A 17 29.51 8.34 -24.62
N ASP A 18 28.39 8.93 -24.24
CA ASP A 18 28.32 9.74 -23.01
C ASP A 18 28.06 8.83 -21.80
N SER A 19 29.00 8.78 -20.86
CA SER A 19 28.94 7.96 -19.65
C SER A 19 27.66 8.16 -18.82
N LYS A 20 27.07 9.36 -18.87
CA LYS A 20 25.82 9.66 -18.15
C LYS A 20 24.60 9.02 -18.82
N TYR A 21 24.55 8.98 -20.14
CA TYR A 21 23.39 8.48 -20.91
C TYR A 21 23.52 7.00 -21.29
N SER A 22 24.75 6.52 -21.51
CA SER A 22 25.08 5.13 -21.82
C SER A 22 24.67 4.18 -20.69
N LYS A 23 24.81 4.57 -19.42
CA LYS A 23 24.35 3.75 -18.28
C LYS A 23 22.84 3.47 -18.27
N PHE A 24 22.03 4.38 -18.80
CA PHE A 24 20.56 4.21 -18.84
C PHE A 24 20.09 3.37 -20.03
N PHE A 25 20.83 3.37 -21.14
CA PHE A 25 20.44 2.66 -22.37
C PHE A 25 21.19 1.33 -22.55
N LEU A 26 22.49 1.29 -22.26
CA LEU A 26 23.36 0.11 -22.34
C LEU A 26 23.56 -0.63 -21.00
N GLY A 27 23.00 -0.14 -19.89
CA GLY A 27 23.12 -0.78 -18.57
C GLY A 27 22.30 -2.07 -18.48
N VAL A 28 21.37 -2.13 -17.53
CA VAL A 28 20.49 -3.29 -17.33
C VAL A 28 19.72 -3.67 -18.62
N PRO A 29 19.11 -2.73 -19.38
CA PRO A 29 18.42 -3.06 -20.63
C PRO A 29 19.34 -3.61 -21.73
N GLY A 30 20.58 -3.11 -21.83
CA GLY A 30 21.53 -3.54 -22.86
C GLY A 30 22.02 -4.97 -22.65
N ILE A 31 22.34 -5.33 -21.39
CA ILE A 31 22.73 -6.69 -21.01
C ILE A 31 21.56 -7.67 -21.24
N LEU A 32 20.35 -7.27 -20.88
CA LEU A 32 19.13 -8.06 -21.09
C LEU A 32 18.86 -8.31 -22.58
N LEU A 33 19.04 -7.29 -23.43
CA LEU A 33 18.92 -7.45 -24.89
C LEU A 33 20.01 -8.37 -25.47
N LEU A 34 21.24 -8.31 -24.95
CA LEU A 34 22.33 -9.20 -25.39
C LEU A 34 21.99 -10.65 -25.04
N ILE A 35 21.58 -10.93 -23.80
CA ILE A 35 21.16 -12.26 -23.36
C ILE A 35 19.99 -12.77 -24.20
N GLY A 36 18.97 -11.93 -24.45
CA GLY A 36 17.84 -12.27 -25.30
C GLY A 36 18.24 -12.54 -26.75
N GLY A 37 19.15 -11.76 -27.31
CA GLY A 37 19.65 -11.96 -28.67
C GLY A 37 20.50 -13.21 -28.85
N VAL A 38 21.26 -13.61 -27.84
CA VAL A 38 22.01 -14.88 -27.85
C VAL A 38 21.06 -16.06 -27.68
N ALA A 39 20.08 -15.94 -26.78
CA ALA A 39 19.07 -16.95 -26.53
C ALA A 39 18.26 -17.35 -27.77
N THR A 40 17.94 -16.38 -28.63
CA THR A 40 17.18 -16.65 -29.86
C THR A 40 17.95 -17.52 -30.85
N VAL A 41 19.28 -17.40 -30.88
CA VAL A 41 20.15 -18.26 -31.71
C VAL A 41 20.14 -19.71 -31.22
N PHE A 42 19.97 -19.93 -29.91
CA PHE A 42 19.94 -21.25 -29.29
C PHE A 42 18.53 -21.86 -29.19
N GLY A 43 17.48 -21.16 -29.65
CA GLY A 43 16.11 -21.67 -29.68
C GLY A 43 15.34 -21.60 -28.35
N TYR A 44 15.89 -20.96 -27.31
CA TYR A 44 15.26 -20.78 -25.98
C TYR A 44 14.50 -19.45 -25.87
N THR A 45 13.88 -19.01 -26.97
CA THR A 45 13.33 -17.66 -27.08
C THR A 45 12.17 -17.44 -26.11
N GLU A 46 11.28 -18.41 -25.93
CA GLU A 46 10.07 -18.25 -25.11
C GLU A 46 10.40 -18.15 -23.62
N GLU A 47 11.24 -19.07 -23.12
CA GLU A 47 11.61 -19.13 -21.72
C GLU A 47 12.45 -17.91 -21.32
N ILE A 48 13.42 -17.54 -22.15
CA ILE A 48 14.29 -16.40 -21.85
C ILE A 48 13.54 -15.09 -22.00
N PHE A 49 12.65 -14.94 -22.98
CA PHE A 49 11.82 -13.74 -23.10
C PHE A 49 10.93 -13.54 -21.86
N ALA A 50 10.31 -14.61 -21.34
CA ALA A 50 9.53 -14.53 -20.10
C ALA A 50 10.39 -14.08 -18.90
N VAL A 51 11.60 -14.63 -18.76
CA VAL A 51 12.55 -14.23 -17.71
C VAL A 51 12.97 -12.77 -17.87
N LEU A 52 13.29 -12.32 -19.10
CA LEU A 52 13.67 -10.94 -19.39
C LEU A 52 12.55 -9.96 -19.04
N VAL A 53 11.31 -10.24 -19.46
CA VAL A 53 10.14 -9.40 -19.15
C VAL A 53 9.87 -9.36 -17.65
N SER A 54 10.04 -10.48 -16.95
CA SER A 54 9.90 -10.55 -15.49
C SER A 54 10.94 -9.67 -14.78
N ILE A 55 12.22 -9.79 -15.14
CA ILE A 55 13.31 -8.98 -14.56
C ILE A 55 13.10 -7.49 -14.87
N LEU A 56 12.69 -7.15 -16.09
CA LEU A 56 12.36 -5.76 -16.45
C LEU A 56 11.19 -5.22 -15.64
N GLY A 57 10.12 -6.01 -15.49
CA GLY A 57 8.96 -5.65 -14.67
C GLY A 57 9.34 -5.37 -13.22
N ILE A 58 10.10 -6.27 -12.60
CA ILE A 58 10.60 -6.09 -11.22
C ILE A 58 11.51 -4.86 -11.13
N SER A 59 12.43 -4.68 -12.09
CA SER A 59 13.34 -3.53 -12.09
C SER A 59 12.61 -2.20 -12.26
N PHE A 60 11.54 -2.15 -13.06
CA PHE A 60 10.72 -0.95 -13.21
C PHE A 60 9.87 -0.68 -11.98
N VAL A 61 9.32 -1.69 -11.32
CA VAL A 61 8.61 -1.50 -10.04
C VAL A 61 9.56 -0.95 -8.98
N ILE A 62 10.74 -1.54 -8.80
CA ILE A 62 11.73 -1.07 -7.82
C ILE A 62 12.08 0.40 -8.04
N ARG A 63 12.27 0.78 -9.31
CA ARG A 63 12.72 2.12 -9.67
C ARG A 63 11.58 3.15 -9.73
N ALA A 64 10.39 2.78 -10.16
CA ALA A 64 9.23 3.67 -10.23
C ALA A 64 8.75 4.09 -8.83
N PHE A 65 8.91 3.19 -7.85
CA PHE A 65 8.50 3.43 -6.47
C PHE A 65 9.67 3.81 -5.53
N ASP A 66 10.89 4.02 -6.06
CA ASP A 66 12.11 4.27 -5.28
C ASP A 66 12.24 3.32 -4.07
N ILE A 67 11.94 2.02 -4.29
CA ILE A 67 11.85 1.01 -3.22
C ILE A 67 13.20 0.87 -2.51
N ASP A 68 14.29 1.01 -3.26
CA ASP A 68 15.68 1.03 -2.78
C ASP A 68 15.93 2.17 -1.77
N LYS A 69 15.42 3.36 -2.07
CA LYS A 69 15.53 4.54 -1.22
C LYS A 69 14.60 4.47 -0.02
N ALA A 70 13.40 3.89 -0.20
CA ALA A 70 12.47 3.64 0.88
C ALA A 70 13.05 2.65 1.91
N TRP A 71 13.67 1.58 1.42
CA TRP A 71 14.30 0.55 2.26
C TRP A 71 15.51 1.07 3.02
N SER A 72 16.42 1.77 2.35
CA SER A 72 17.63 2.33 2.99
C SER A 72 17.31 3.37 4.07
N ASN A 73 16.27 4.18 3.89
CA ASN A 73 15.80 5.10 4.92
C ASN A 73 15.09 4.39 6.08
N LEU A 74 14.48 3.23 5.82
CA LEU A 74 13.82 2.40 6.82
C LEU A 74 14.82 1.64 7.70
N THR A 75 15.94 1.16 7.14
CA THR A 75 16.97 0.36 7.85
C THR A 75 18.03 1.18 8.59
N ARG A 76 17.83 2.50 8.81
CA ARG A 76 18.75 3.27 9.65
C ARG A 76 18.71 2.68 11.07
N PRO A 77 19.85 2.25 11.65
CA PRO A 77 19.91 1.56 12.94
C PRO A 77 19.60 2.56 14.07
N THR A 78 18.32 2.84 14.23
CA THR A 78 17.76 3.70 15.27
C THR A 78 16.67 2.88 15.97
N PRO A 79 16.50 3.01 17.29
CA PRO A 79 15.40 2.35 18.00
C PRO A 79 14.04 2.60 17.34
N MET A 80 13.88 3.80 16.76
CA MET A 80 12.69 4.21 16.01
C MET A 80 12.46 3.41 14.74
N GLY A 81 13.52 3.19 13.96
CA GLY A 81 13.49 2.37 12.76
C GLY A 81 13.06 0.93 13.06
N PHE A 82 13.58 0.34 14.15
CA PHE A 82 13.22 -1.03 14.54
C PHE A 82 11.74 -1.19 14.88
N ILE A 83 11.18 -0.27 15.69
CA ILE A 83 9.74 -0.26 16.01
C ILE A 83 8.92 -0.18 14.72
N ARG A 84 9.32 0.73 13.82
CA ARG A 84 8.60 0.95 12.56
C ARG A 84 8.68 -0.26 11.62
N ILE A 85 9.85 -0.88 11.48
CA ILE A 85 10.01 -2.11 10.69
C ILE A 85 9.18 -3.23 11.28
N PHE A 86 9.29 -3.48 12.59
CA PHE A 86 8.60 -4.56 13.26
C PHE A 86 7.08 -4.47 13.05
N THR A 87 6.50 -3.31 13.37
CA THR A 87 5.07 -3.05 13.22
C THR A 87 4.61 -3.03 11.76
N MET A 88 5.44 -2.58 10.82
CA MET A 88 5.15 -2.64 9.39
C MET A 88 5.09 -4.09 8.90
N VAL A 89 6.09 -4.91 9.25
CA VAL A 89 6.13 -6.33 8.89
C VAL A 89 4.97 -7.08 9.54
N ALA A 90 4.75 -6.89 10.84
CA ALA A 90 3.63 -7.49 11.55
C ALA A 90 2.28 -7.09 10.94
N GLY A 91 2.10 -5.81 10.63
CA GLY A 91 0.89 -5.29 9.99
C GLY A 91 0.65 -5.86 8.60
N ILE A 92 1.70 -5.98 7.77
CA ILE A 92 1.62 -6.64 6.46
C ILE A 92 1.23 -8.11 6.62
N LEU A 93 1.84 -8.83 7.56
CA LEU A 93 1.50 -10.23 7.83
C LEU A 93 0.04 -10.38 8.28
N LEU A 94 -0.47 -9.49 9.11
CA LEU A 94 -1.88 -9.46 9.50
C LEU A 94 -2.81 -9.17 8.31
N ILE A 95 -2.47 -8.19 7.46
CA ILE A 95 -3.25 -7.92 6.24
C ILE A 95 -3.27 -9.14 5.33
N LEU A 96 -2.14 -9.82 5.12
CA LEU A 96 -2.09 -11.05 4.35
C LEU A 96 -2.90 -12.18 5.01
N SER A 97 -2.83 -12.31 6.34
CA SER A 97 -3.60 -13.27 7.12
C SER A 97 -5.10 -13.02 7.11
N SER A 98 -5.55 -11.82 6.75
CA SER A 98 -6.98 -11.52 6.64
C SER A 98 -7.66 -12.32 5.52
N ILE A 99 -6.93 -12.63 4.43
CA ILE A 99 -7.45 -13.38 3.29
C ILE A 99 -7.83 -14.82 3.68
N PRO A 100 -6.93 -15.68 4.19
CA PRO A 100 -7.29 -17.04 4.58
C PRO A 100 -8.35 -17.06 5.69
N THR A 101 -8.35 -16.07 6.57
CA THR A 101 -9.37 -15.96 7.63
C THR A 101 -10.74 -15.65 7.03
N GLY A 102 -10.82 -14.72 6.08
CA GLY A 102 -12.05 -14.44 5.34
C GLY A 102 -12.56 -15.68 4.62
N VAL A 103 -11.70 -16.44 3.94
CA VAL A 103 -12.10 -17.69 3.29
C VAL A 103 -12.63 -18.71 4.30
N SER A 104 -11.97 -18.86 5.45
CA SER A 104 -12.40 -19.80 6.50
C SER A 104 -13.72 -19.45 7.18
N SER A 105 -14.20 -18.21 7.01
CA SER A 105 -15.46 -17.73 7.60
C SER A 105 -16.70 -18.01 6.75
N ILE A 106 -16.52 -18.46 5.50
CA ILE A 106 -17.61 -18.80 4.59
C ILE A 106 -18.19 -20.15 5.00
N ASP A 107 -19.52 -20.24 5.16
CA ASP A 107 -20.18 -21.52 5.44
C ASP A 107 -20.06 -22.45 4.22
N GLN A 108 -19.44 -23.63 4.44
CA GLN A 108 -19.25 -24.63 3.39
C GLN A 108 -20.56 -25.11 2.78
N LYS A 109 -21.69 -24.99 3.49
CA LYS A 109 -23.01 -25.35 2.97
C LYS A 109 -23.49 -24.45 1.82
N LEU A 110 -22.95 -23.23 1.72
CA LEU A 110 -23.26 -22.30 0.64
C LEU A 110 -22.45 -22.57 -0.63
N ILE A 111 -21.40 -23.40 -0.53
CA ILE A 111 -20.54 -23.79 -1.64
C ILE A 111 -21.00 -25.18 -2.11
N GLU A 112 -22.04 -25.22 -2.94
CA GLU A 112 -22.41 -26.44 -3.64
C GLU A 112 -21.30 -26.80 -4.63
N ALA A 113 -20.94 -28.10 -4.68
CA ALA A 113 -19.79 -28.62 -5.43
C ALA A 113 -19.82 -28.40 -6.95
N ASP A 114 -20.94 -27.90 -7.49
CA ASP A 114 -21.18 -27.67 -8.92
C ASP A 114 -21.50 -26.20 -9.25
N THR A 115 -21.17 -25.27 -8.35
CA THR A 115 -21.38 -23.83 -8.59
C THR A 115 -20.22 -23.23 -9.39
N GLU A 116 -20.55 -22.58 -10.51
CA GLU A 116 -19.59 -21.79 -11.28
C GLU A 116 -18.89 -20.76 -10.37
N ILE A 117 -17.57 -20.66 -10.48
CA ILE A 117 -16.72 -19.73 -9.70
C ILE A 117 -17.28 -18.30 -9.75
N PHE A 118 -17.86 -17.90 -10.88
CA PHE A 118 -18.45 -16.58 -11.07
C PHE A 118 -19.67 -16.32 -10.17
N LYS A 119 -20.49 -17.34 -9.89
CA LYS A 119 -21.64 -17.23 -8.98
C LYS A 119 -21.19 -17.12 -7.52
N ILE A 120 -20.15 -17.86 -7.14
CA ILE A 120 -19.55 -17.79 -5.79
C ILE A 120 -19.02 -16.38 -5.51
N VAL A 121 -18.35 -15.76 -6.48
CA VAL A 121 -17.73 -14.42 -6.33
C VAL A 121 -18.74 -13.28 -6.43
N THR A 122 -19.95 -13.52 -6.94
CA THR A 122 -21.01 -12.50 -7.10
C THR A 122 -22.07 -12.57 -6.00
N ASP A 123 -22.12 -13.66 -5.24
CA ASP A 123 -23.09 -13.84 -4.18
C ASP A 123 -22.83 -12.89 -2.99
N LYS A 124 -23.81 -12.06 -2.68
CA LYS A 124 -23.74 -11.03 -1.62
C LYS A 124 -23.49 -11.63 -0.24
N ILE A 125 -24.03 -12.83 0.02
CA ILE A 125 -23.90 -13.52 1.31
C ILE A 125 -22.48 -14.08 1.42
N ILE A 126 -21.95 -14.71 0.36
CA ILE A 126 -20.59 -15.27 0.35
C ILE A 126 -19.55 -14.15 0.52
N ILE A 127 -19.67 -13.07 -0.27
CA ILE A 127 -18.79 -11.90 -0.14
C ILE A 127 -18.92 -11.28 1.25
N GLY A 128 -20.15 -11.17 1.77
CA GLY A 128 -20.40 -10.59 3.07
C GLY A 128 -19.79 -11.38 4.22
N GLN A 129 -19.90 -12.72 4.20
CA GLN A 129 -19.23 -13.58 5.17
C GLN A 129 -17.72 -13.45 5.08
N PHE A 130 -17.17 -13.53 3.86
CA PHE A 130 -15.73 -13.35 3.62
C PHE A 130 -15.20 -12.04 4.21
N ILE A 131 -15.86 -10.92 3.90
CA ILE A 131 -15.44 -9.61 4.41
C ILE A 131 -15.61 -9.56 5.92
N THR A 132 -16.72 -10.08 6.48
CA THR A 132 -16.96 -10.12 7.93
C THR A 132 -15.86 -10.87 8.68
N GLY A 133 -15.38 -12.00 8.14
CA GLY A 133 -14.27 -12.75 8.74
C GLY A 133 -12.91 -12.09 8.54
N ALA A 134 -12.68 -11.44 7.40
CA ALA A 134 -11.41 -10.77 7.10
C ALA A 134 -11.24 -9.45 7.87
N LEU A 135 -12.33 -8.70 8.07
CA LEU A 135 -12.33 -7.32 8.56
C LEU A 135 -11.53 -7.12 9.86
N PRO A 136 -11.71 -7.93 10.93
CA PRO A 136 -11.03 -7.69 12.20
C PRO A 136 -9.52 -7.80 12.10
N ILE A 137 -9.02 -8.84 11.42
CA ILE A 137 -7.58 -9.06 11.24
C ILE A 137 -6.98 -8.01 10.32
N LEU A 138 -7.70 -7.63 9.27
CA LEU A 138 -7.30 -6.56 8.37
C LEU A 138 -7.16 -5.23 9.13
N TRP A 139 -8.14 -4.88 9.99
CA TRP A 139 -8.10 -3.68 10.83
C TRP A 139 -6.96 -3.73 11.85
N MET A 140 -6.69 -4.89 12.45
CA MET A 140 -5.52 -5.08 13.31
C MET A 140 -4.21 -4.84 12.53
N GLY A 141 -4.14 -5.27 11.26
CA GLY A 141 -2.98 -5.01 10.40
C GLY A 141 -2.75 -3.53 10.15
N PHE A 142 -3.77 -2.78 9.71
CA PHE A 142 -3.66 -1.33 9.57
C PHE A 142 -3.38 -0.63 10.90
N GLY A 143 -4.02 -1.08 11.97
CA GLY A 143 -3.83 -0.56 13.32
C GLY A 143 -2.39 -0.72 13.79
N ALA A 144 -1.78 -1.88 13.57
CA ALA A 144 -0.38 -2.13 13.88
C ALA A 144 0.56 -1.17 13.15
N ILE A 145 0.35 -0.95 11.84
CA ILE A 145 1.17 -0.03 11.04
C ILE A 145 1.04 1.40 11.57
N PHE A 146 -0.19 1.90 11.79
CA PHE A 146 -0.40 3.27 12.26
C PHE A 146 0.07 3.49 13.69
N ALA A 147 -0.18 2.52 14.59
CA ALA A 147 0.33 2.55 15.96
C ALA A 147 1.86 2.55 15.99
N GLY A 148 2.49 1.73 15.14
CA GLY A 148 3.93 1.68 14.99
C GLY A 148 4.54 2.98 14.48
N ILE A 149 3.92 3.61 13.48
CA ILE A 149 4.35 4.93 13.01
C ILE A 149 4.22 5.98 14.12
N LEU A 150 3.07 6.01 14.81
CA LEU A 150 2.84 6.94 15.93
C LEU A 150 3.90 6.76 17.03
N LEU A 151 4.11 5.52 17.49
CA LEU A 151 5.09 5.21 18.53
C LEU A 151 6.51 5.54 18.07
N SER A 152 6.80 5.31 16.78
CA SER A 152 8.09 5.65 16.17
C SER A 152 8.35 7.16 16.05
N ASN A 153 7.30 7.97 15.86
CA ASN A 153 7.44 9.42 15.80
C ASN A 153 7.40 10.05 17.18
N TRP A 154 6.69 9.43 18.13
CA TRP A 154 6.60 9.91 19.50
C TRP A 154 7.93 9.79 20.24
N ILE A 155 8.54 8.61 20.29
CA ILE A 155 9.84 8.44 20.96
C ILE A 155 10.95 9.20 20.20
N GLY A 156 10.82 9.36 18.88
CA GLY A 156 11.75 10.13 18.06
C GLY A 156 11.63 11.66 18.19
N GLY A 157 10.70 12.17 19.00
CA GLY A 157 10.49 13.61 19.20
C GLY A 157 10.02 14.36 17.96
N VAL A 158 9.50 13.65 16.94
CA VAL A 158 9.11 14.26 15.67
C VAL A 158 7.77 14.99 15.85
N PRO A 159 7.61 16.25 15.38
CA PRO A 159 6.39 17.05 15.57
C PRO A 159 5.21 16.61 14.66
N ARG A 160 5.11 15.31 14.35
CA ARG A 160 4.02 14.70 13.52
C ARG A 160 3.02 13.88 14.32
N GLN A 161 3.15 13.87 15.65
CA GLN A 161 2.32 13.08 16.56
C GLN A 161 0.81 13.34 16.37
N ILE A 162 0.39 14.58 16.09
CA ILE A 162 -1.02 14.92 15.90
C ILE A 162 -1.61 14.24 14.67
N THR A 163 -0.90 14.31 13.54
CA THR A 163 -1.36 13.68 12.31
C THR A 163 -1.42 12.15 12.46
N ASP A 164 -0.52 11.57 13.24
CA ASP A 164 -0.50 10.12 13.47
C ASP A 164 -1.59 9.67 14.44
N ILE A 165 -1.87 10.42 15.50
CA ILE A 165 -3.02 10.17 16.40
C ILE A 165 -4.33 10.28 15.60
N LEU A 166 -4.45 11.29 14.75
CA LEU A 166 -5.63 11.45 13.91
C LEU A 166 -5.84 10.26 12.96
N ARG A 167 -4.79 9.70 12.37
CA ARG A 167 -4.90 8.50 11.52
C ARG A 167 -5.48 7.31 12.27
N ILE A 168 -5.08 7.09 13.53
CA ILE A 168 -5.62 6.00 14.35
C ILE A 168 -7.09 6.25 14.69
N ILE A 169 -7.45 7.48 15.05
CA ILE A 169 -8.84 7.85 15.36
C ILE A 169 -9.72 7.67 14.13
N VAL A 170 -9.26 8.09 12.95
CA VAL A 170 -9.97 7.87 11.68
C VAL A 170 -10.14 6.38 11.40
N LEU A 171 -9.08 5.57 11.58
CA LEU A 171 -9.16 4.12 11.38
C LEU A 171 -10.20 3.48 12.32
N ALA A 172 -10.23 3.88 13.59
CA ALA A 172 -11.20 3.40 14.57
C ALA A 172 -12.62 3.84 14.23
N ALA A 173 -12.81 5.08 13.77
CA ALA A 173 -14.09 5.62 13.35
C ALA A 173 -14.64 4.94 12.08
N LEU A 174 -13.76 4.46 11.20
CA LEU A 174 -14.16 3.74 9.98
C LEU A 174 -14.67 2.32 10.25
N TYR A 175 -14.19 1.66 11.32
CA TYR A 175 -14.60 0.29 11.64
C TYR A 175 -16.13 0.10 11.70
N PRO A 176 -16.89 0.86 12.51
CA PRO A 176 -18.34 0.69 12.60
C PRO A 176 -19.09 1.01 11.29
N ILE A 177 -18.54 1.93 10.48
CA ILE A 177 -19.13 2.27 9.17
C ILE A 177 -18.98 1.07 8.23
N THR A 178 -17.79 0.47 8.19
CA THR A 178 -17.52 -0.69 7.34
C THR A 178 -18.28 -1.93 7.80
N SER A 179 -18.40 -2.17 9.10
CA SER A 179 -19.20 -3.29 9.62
C SER A 179 -20.69 -3.14 9.29
N GLN A 180 -21.24 -1.93 9.44
CA GLN A 180 -22.65 -1.67 9.12
C GLN A 180 -22.92 -1.81 7.62
N PHE A 181 -21.99 -1.34 6.78
CA PHE A 181 -22.08 -1.52 5.33
C PHE A 181 -22.15 -2.99 4.93
N ILE A 182 -21.35 -3.87 5.55
CA ILE A 182 -21.38 -5.31 5.28
C ILE A 182 -22.72 -5.92 5.68
N ILE A 183 -23.28 -5.52 6.83
CA ILE A 183 -24.60 -6.00 7.29
C ILE A 183 -25.69 -5.64 6.27
N ILE A 184 -25.69 -4.41 5.75
CA ILE A 184 -26.64 -3.96 4.71
C ILE A 184 -26.45 -4.74 3.41
N MET A 185 -25.19 -5.05 3.04
CA MET A 185 -24.88 -5.83 1.85
C MET A 185 -25.39 -7.28 1.96
N MET A 186 -25.22 -7.90 3.13
CA MET A 186 -25.66 -9.28 3.41
C MET A 186 -27.18 -9.38 3.53
N ASN A 187 -27.78 -8.45 4.28
CA ASN A 187 -29.20 -8.46 4.62
C ASN A 187 -29.88 -7.32 3.87
N GLY A 188 -30.42 -7.62 2.69
CA GLY A 188 -31.09 -6.64 1.83
C GLY A 188 -32.34 -5.98 2.44
N ASP A 189 -32.83 -6.50 3.56
CA ASP A 189 -33.99 -5.97 4.30
C ASP A 189 -33.61 -4.91 5.34
N VAL A 190 -32.31 -4.71 5.60
CA VAL A 190 -31.85 -3.67 6.53
C VAL A 190 -31.88 -2.33 5.82
N GLU A 191 -32.66 -1.39 6.36
CA GLU A 191 -32.75 -0.06 5.81
C GLU A 191 -31.37 0.62 5.77
N SER A 192 -31.04 1.23 4.62
CA SER A 192 -29.80 1.99 4.43
C SER A 192 -29.62 3.14 5.42
N ILE A 193 -30.72 3.58 6.07
CA ILE A 193 -30.68 4.61 7.11
C ILE A 193 -29.85 4.18 8.33
N THR A 194 -29.68 2.87 8.56
CA THR A 194 -28.84 2.35 9.65
C THR A 194 -27.35 2.67 9.49
N LEU A 195 -26.91 3.07 8.29
CA LEU A 195 -25.53 3.54 8.04
C LEU A 195 -25.30 4.99 8.53
N VAL A 196 -26.38 5.77 8.66
CA VAL A 196 -26.30 7.19 9.01
C VAL A 196 -25.72 7.41 10.42
N PRO A 197 -26.16 6.71 11.49
CA PRO A 197 -25.61 6.92 12.83
C PRO A 197 -24.11 6.62 12.93
N PRO A 198 -23.58 5.47 12.45
CA PRO A 198 -22.14 5.21 12.44
C PRO A 198 -21.33 6.25 11.66
N LEU A 199 -21.86 6.70 10.52
CA LEU A 199 -21.20 7.71 9.69
C LEU A 199 -21.13 9.07 10.39
N LEU A 200 -22.24 9.53 10.97
CA LEU A 200 -22.28 10.78 11.73
C LEU A 200 -21.42 10.71 12.99
N ALA A 201 -21.46 9.59 13.72
CA ALA A 201 -20.62 9.39 14.89
C ALA A 201 -19.12 9.40 14.54
N GLY A 202 -18.74 8.73 13.45
CA GLY A 202 -17.36 8.72 12.96
C GLY A 202 -16.88 10.11 12.52
N LEU A 203 -17.71 10.85 11.78
CA LEU A 203 -17.42 12.24 11.41
C LEU A 203 -17.31 13.15 12.63
N ALA A 204 -18.21 13.02 13.60
CA ALA A 204 -18.16 13.79 14.83
C ALA A 204 -16.88 13.48 15.62
N ALA A 205 -16.53 12.20 15.80
CA ALA A 205 -15.32 11.78 16.49
C ALA A 205 -14.07 12.37 15.83
N THR A 206 -13.93 12.24 14.51
CA THR A 206 -12.78 12.78 13.77
C THR A 206 -12.69 14.30 13.85
N LEU A 207 -13.80 15.03 13.70
CA LEU A 207 -13.83 16.49 13.78
C LEU A 207 -13.51 17.01 15.19
N VAL A 208 -14.09 16.39 16.22
CA VAL A 208 -13.82 16.75 17.62
C VAL A 208 -12.36 16.50 17.96
N SER A 209 -11.83 15.33 17.62
CA SER A 209 -10.43 14.99 17.84
C SER A 209 -9.48 15.92 17.10
N ALA A 210 -9.75 16.24 15.82
CA ALA A 210 -8.98 17.20 15.05
C ALA A 210 -8.97 18.56 15.74
N THR A 211 -10.13 19.08 16.11
CA THR A 211 -10.26 20.39 16.75
C THR A 211 -9.47 20.47 18.07
N ILE A 212 -9.58 19.44 18.93
CA ILE A 212 -8.87 19.38 20.21
C ILE A 212 -7.35 19.31 19.99
N LEU A 213 -6.89 18.43 19.10
CA LEU A 213 -5.46 18.22 18.85
C LEU A 213 -4.81 19.47 18.22
N PHE A 214 -5.48 20.12 17.26
CA PHE A 214 -4.99 21.36 16.66
C PHE A 214 -4.94 22.53 17.67
N ARG A 215 -5.96 22.66 18.53
CA ARG A 215 -5.96 23.68 19.60
C ARG A 215 -4.81 23.48 20.57
N LYS A 216 -4.57 22.24 21.02
CA LYS A 216 -3.47 21.91 21.94
C LYS A 216 -2.11 22.30 21.34
N TYR A 217 -1.89 22.00 20.06
CA TYR A 217 -0.64 22.31 19.38
C TYR A 217 -0.39 23.81 19.20
N ARG A 218 -1.43 24.56 18.80
CA ARG A 218 -1.33 26.01 18.62
C ARG A 218 -0.98 26.71 19.95
N LYS A 219 -1.49 26.20 21.07
CA LYS A 219 -1.19 26.74 22.41
C LYS A 219 0.28 26.50 22.81
N HIS A 220 0.82 25.32 22.55
CA HIS A 220 2.24 25.02 22.79
C HIS A 220 3.17 25.91 21.96
N LYS A 221 2.91 26.05 20.65
CA LYS A 221 3.72 26.92 19.78
C LYS A 221 3.66 28.40 20.19
N HIS A 222 2.54 28.86 20.74
CA HIS A 222 2.42 30.24 21.23
C HIS A 222 3.14 30.47 22.56
N GLN A 223 3.24 29.45 23.44
CA GLN A 223 4.02 29.54 24.68
C GLN A 223 5.53 29.54 24.42
N GLU A 224 6.02 28.80 23.43
CA GLU A 224 7.44 28.84 23.03
C GLU A 224 7.85 30.24 22.54
N MET A 225 7.01 30.92 21.74
CA MET A 225 7.31 32.28 21.23
C MET A 225 7.22 33.40 22.29
N ILE A 226 6.69 33.15 23.48
CA ILE A 226 6.59 34.15 24.57
C ILE A 226 7.74 33.97 25.58
N LEU A 227 8.44 32.83 25.54
CA LEU A 227 9.54 32.49 26.44
C LEU A 227 10.93 32.72 25.82
N ASP A 228 11.00 33.06 24.53
CA ASP A 228 12.18 33.58 23.82
C ASP A 228 12.18 35.12 23.81
#